data_AF-A0A6P0YTE0-F1
#
_entry.id   AF-A0A6P0YTE0-F1
#
_cell.length_a   1.000
_cell.length_b   1.000
_cell.length_c   1.000
_cell.angle_alpha   90.00
_cell.angle_beta   90.00
_cell.angle_gamma   90.00
#
_symmetry.space_group_name_H-M   'P 1'
#
loop_
_entity.id
_entity.type
_entity.pdbx_description
1 polymer ?
#
loop_
_entity_poly.entity_id
_entity_poly.type
_entity_poly.pdbx_seq_one_letter_code
_entity_poly.pdbx_strand_id
1 'polypeptide(L)' 'MISPEQVEALIKKGIPDAEIQVQDLTGGNDHYQAVVVSSVFE' A
#
# COMPACT_ATOMS: atom_id res chain seq x y z
N MET A 1 8.16 12.51 4.75
CA MET A 1 8.22 11.33 3.88
C MET A 1 7.34 10.28 4.52
N ILE A 2 6.42 9.69 3.75
CA ILE A 2 5.54 8.63 4.23
C ILE A 2 6.26 7.32 3.98
N SER A 3 6.46 6.47 4.99
CA SER A 3 7.09 5.17 4.79
C SER A 3 6.14 4.19 4.08
N PRO A 4 6.65 3.17 3.36
CA PRO A 4 5.82 2.12 2.75
C PRO A 4 4.84 1.48 3.74
N GLU A 5 5.30 1.25 4.98
CA GLU A 5 4.51 0.71 6.08
C GLU A 5 3.32 1.62 6.46
N GLN A 6 3.49 2.95 6.36
CA GLN A 6 2.40 3.89 6.61
C GLN A 6 1.37 3.86 5.48
N VAL A 7 1.81 3.72 4.23
CA VAL A 7 0.89 3.53 3.09
C VAL A 7 0.07 2.27 3.30
N GLU A 8 0.73 1.17 3.66
CA GLU A 8 0.08 -0.12 3.90
C GLU A 8 -0.95 -0.04 5.05
N ALA A 9 -0.57 0.57 6.17
CA ALA A 9 -1.45 0.73 7.33
C ALA A 9 -2.68 1.60 7.02
N LEU A 10 -2.51 2.66 6.22
CA LEU A 10 -3.62 3.51 5.79
C LEU A 10 -4.60 2.77 4.89
N ILE A 11 -4.10 1.97 3.95
CA ILE A 11 -4.95 1.15 3.07
C ILE A 11 -5.67 0.07 3.89
N LYS A 12 -4.97 -0.65 4.77
CA LYS A 12 -5.59 -1.65 5.68
C LYS A 12 -6.65 -1.04 6.59
N LYS A 13 -6.51 0.23 6.99
CA LYS A 13 -7.52 0.91 7.80
C LYS A 13 -8.82 1.13 7.02
N GLY A 14 -8.76 1.35 5.71
CA GLY A 14 -9.94 1.49 4.85
C GLY A 14 -10.48 0.14 4.37
N ILE A 15 -9.59 -0.81 4.09
CA ILE A 15 -9.90 -2.14 3.55
C ILE A 15 -9.16 -3.18 4.40
N PRO A 16 -9.76 -3.65 5.51
CA PRO A 16 -9.07 -4.50 6.48
C PRO A 16 -8.75 -5.91 5.98
N ASP A 17 -9.44 -6.42 4.95
CA ASP A 17 -9.12 -7.71 4.32
C ASP A 17 -8.05 -7.59 3.22
N ALA A 18 -7.58 -6.38 2.91
CA ALA A 18 -6.66 -6.19 1.79
C ALA A 18 -5.28 -6.78 2.07
N GLU A 19 -4.82 -7.61 1.14
CA GLU A 19 -3.42 -7.94 0.95
C GLU A 19 -2.75 -6.84 0.14
N ILE A 20 -1.75 -6.19 0.73
CA ILE A 20 -1.08 -5.05 0.12
C ILE A 20 0.41 -5.35 -0.03
N GLN A 21 0.95 -5.05 -1.20
CA GLN A 21 2.39 -5.01 -1.44
C GLN A 21 2.77 -3.61 -1.90
N VAL A 22 3.67 -2.97 -1.14
CA VAL A 22 4.20 -1.64 -1.48
C VAL A 22 5.66 -1.77 -1.90
N GLN A 23 5.99 -1.26 -3.07
CA GLN A 23 7.35 -1.22 -3.61
C GLN A 23 7.75 0.22 -3.92
N ASP A 24 8.92 0.64 -3.44
CA ASP A 24 9.53 1.90 -3.87
C ASP A 24 10.19 1.68 -5.24
N LEU A 25 9.77 2.46 -6.23
CA LEU A 25 10.31 2.37 -7.59
C LEU A 25 11.60 3.18 -7.76
N THR A 26 11.84 4.14 -6.87
CA THR A 26 12.91 5.13 -7.01
C THR A 26 14.01 5.00 -5.96
N GLY A 27 13.74 4.32 -4.85
CA GLY A 27 14.63 4.28 -3.68
C GLY A 27 14.65 5.59 -2.88
N GLY A 28 13.92 6.61 -3.34
CA GLY A 28 13.87 7.97 -2.79
C GLY A 28 12.75 8.19 -1.79
N ASN A 29 11.90 7.18 -1.55
CA ASN A 29 10.71 7.31 -0.71
C ASN A 29 9.72 8.40 -1.19
N ASP A 30 9.69 8.68 -2.50
CA ASP A 30 8.80 9.66 -3.13
C ASP A 30 7.86 9.06 -4.20
N HIS A 31 8.18 7.88 -4.75
CA HIS A 31 7.34 7.18 -5.72
C HIS A 31 7.17 5.69 -5.35
N TYR A 32 5.93 5.34 -4.99
CA TYR A 32 5.55 3.99 -4.59
C TYR A 32 4.58 3.36 -5.59
N GLN A 33 4.78 2.08 -5.87
CA GLN A 33 3.78 1.20 -6.46
C GLN A 33 3.12 0.40 -5.34
N ALA A 34 1.79 0.40 -5.28
CA ALA A 34 1.04 -0.44 -4.35
C ALA A 34 0.12 -1.39 -5.14
N VAL A 35 0.24 -2.69 -4.88
CA VAL A 35 -0.71 -3.70 -5.34
C VAL A 35 -1.64 -4.00 -4.17
N VAL A 36 -2.95 -3.85 -4.38
CA VAL A 36 -3.97 -4.08 -3.36
C VAL A 36 -4.92 -5.15 -3.88
N VAL A 37 -4.99 -6.28 -3.17
CA VAL A 37 -5.89 -7.39 -3.48
C VAL A 37 -6.88 -7.51 -2.32
N SER A 38 -8.16 -7.42 -2.61
CA SER A 38 -9.24 -7.54 -1.62
C SER A 38 -10.51 -7.99 -2.30
N SER A 39 -11.36 -8.67 -1.53
CA SER A 39 -12.68 -9.11 -1.95
C SER A 39 -13.63 -7.95 -2.25
N VAL A 40 -13.31 -6.72 -1.81
CA VAL A 40 -14.14 -5.54 -2.05
C VAL A 40 -14.12 -5.04 -3.49
N PHE A 41 -13.15 -5.51 -4.30
CA PHE A 41 -12.97 -5.10 -5.71
C PHE A 41 -13.57 -6.11 -6.71
N GLU A 42 -14.31 -7.11 -6.25
CA GLU A 42 -15.03 -8.08 -7.10
C GLU A 42 -16.21 -7.45 -7.88
#